data_AF-A0A850DQU5-F1
#
_entry.id   AF-A0A850DQU5-F1
#
_cell.length_a   1.000
_cell.length_b   1.000
_cell.length_c   1.000
_cell.angle_alpha   90.00
_cell.angle_beta   90.00
_cell.angle_gamma   90.00
#
_symmetry.space_group_name_H-M   'P 1'
#
loop_
_entity.id
_entity.type
_entity.pdbx_description
1 polymer ?
#
loop_
_entity_poly.entity_id
_entity_poly.type
_entity_poly.pdbx_seq_one_letter_code
_entity_poly.pdbx_strand_id
1 'polypeptide(L)'
;MRDEVLEAVQRLQPVADQAGLTLAQLAIAWTLQNENVASAIVGASRPEQVTDNVKAAGVTLDADALAAIDAALGEIPERDASRTVSPERRPA
;
A
#
# COMPACT_ATOMS: atom_id res chain seq x y z
N MET A 1 12.56 4.66 -10.80
CA MET A 1 11.28 3.93 -10.87
C MET A 1 10.84 3.89 -12.32
N ARG A 2 10.08 2.88 -12.74
CA ARG A 2 9.53 2.80 -14.11
C ARG A 2 8.32 3.73 -14.24
N ASP A 3 8.14 4.38 -15.39
CA ASP A 3 7.07 5.36 -15.60
C ASP A 3 5.67 4.74 -15.44
N GLU A 4 5.48 3.52 -15.96
CA GLU A 4 4.25 2.72 -15.80
C GLU A 4 3.81 2.56 -14.34
N VAL A 5 4.77 2.46 -13.39
CA VAL A 5 4.49 2.34 -11.96
C VAL A 5 4.01 3.68 -11.41
N LEU A 6 4.63 4.78 -11.81
CA LEU A 6 4.24 6.12 -11.35
C LEU A 6 2.86 6.50 -11.89
N GLU A 7 2.53 6.12 -13.11
CA GLU A 7 1.19 6.30 -13.68
C GLU A 7 0.14 5.46 -12.94
N ALA A 8 0.45 4.20 -12.62
CA ALA A 8 -0.45 3.35 -11.83
C ALA A 8 -0.70 3.90 -10.42
N VAL A 9 0.35 4.40 -9.77
CA VAL A 9 0.23 5.04 -8.46
C VAL A 9 -0.62 6.31 -8.54
N GLN A 10 -0.50 7.12 -9.60
CA GLN A 10 -1.36 8.29 -9.78
C GLN A 10 -2.85 7.93 -9.91
N ARG A 11 -3.17 6.77 -10.50
CA ARG A 11 -4.56 6.29 -10.59
C ARG A 11 -5.17 5.92 -9.24
N LEU A 12 -4.38 5.76 -8.18
CA LEU A 12 -4.88 5.51 -6.82
C LEU A 12 -5.35 6.79 -6.12
N GLN A 13 -4.96 7.98 -6.60
CA GLN A 13 -5.31 9.24 -5.94
C GLN A 13 -6.83 9.43 -5.76
N PRO A 14 -7.69 9.19 -6.77
CA PRO A 14 -9.14 9.33 -6.60
C PRO A 14 -9.72 8.37 -5.56
N VAL A 15 -9.13 7.17 -5.41
CA VAL A 15 -9.58 6.18 -4.42
C VAL A 15 -9.25 6.68 -3.01
N ALA A 16 -8.04 7.23 -2.82
CA ALA A 16 -7.64 7.84 -1.55
C ALA A 16 -8.56 9.02 -1.19
N ASP A 17 -8.84 9.90 -2.15
CA ASP A 17 -9.71 11.06 -1.97
C ASP A 17 -11.14 10.66 -1.58
N GLN A 18 -11.71 9.64 -2.25
CA GLN A 18 -13.02 9.08 -1.92
C GLN A 18 -13.08 8.48 -0.51
N ALA A 19 -11.99 7.83 -0.08
CA ALA A 19 -11.86 7.30 1.28
C ALA A 19 -11.53 8.38 2.34
N GLY A 20 -11.31 9.64 1.93
CA GLY A 20 -10.90 10.72 2.82
C GLY A 20 -9.49 10.55 3.39
N LEU A 21 -8.63 9.82 2.68
CA LEU A 21 -7.26 9.48 3.08
C LEU A 21 -6.24 10.17 2.18
N THR A 22 -5.05 10.43 2.72
CA THR A 22 -3.88 10.64 1.86
C THR A 22 -3.48 9.33 1.17
N LEU A 23 -2.75 9.39 0.06
CA LEU A 23 -2.27 8.19 -0.62
C LEU A 23 -1.39 7.31 0.28
N ALA A 24 -0.60 7.92 1.16
CA ALA A 24 0.19 7.20 2.16
C ALA A 24 -0.70 6.50 3.19
N GLN A 25 -1.75 7.17 3.66
CA GLN A 25 -2.73 6.58 4.58
C GLN A 25 -3.51 5.44 3.92
N LEU A 26 -3.90 5.57 2.65
CA LEU A 26 -4.54 4.49 1.89
C LEU A 26 -3.67 3.24 1.86
N ALA A 27 -2.37 3.38 1.57
CA ALA A 27 -1.44 2.25 1.54
C ALA A 27 -1.28 1.60 2.93
N ILE A 28 -1.24 2.39 4.00
CA ILE A 28 -1.17 1.89 5.39
C ILE A 28 -2.47 1.16 5.76
N ALA A 29 -3.64 1.75 5.47
CA ALA A 29 -4.94 1.15 5.76
C ALA A 29 -5.12 -0.18 5.01
N TRP A 30 -4.80 -0.21 3.71
CA TRP A 30 -4.82 -1.43 2.91
C TRP A 30 -3.94 -2.53 3.51
N THR A 31 -2.73 -2.16 3.96
CA THR A 31 -1.79 -3.09 4.60
C THR A 31 -2.34 -3.65 5.91
N LEU A 32 -2.88 -2.78 6.78
CA LEU A 32 -3.38 -3.15 8.10
C LEU A 32 -4.71 -3.93 8.06
N GLN A 33 -5.48 -3.82 6.99
CA GLN A 33 -6.74 -4.54 6.84
C GLN A 33 -6.54 -6.03 6.49
N ASN A 34 -5.36 -6.43 5.99
CA ASN A 34 -5.08 -7.83 5.69
C ASN A 34 -4.89 -8.64 6.99
N GLU A 35 -5.73 -9.65 7.22
CA GLU A 35 -5.68 -10.50 8.42
C GLU A 35 -4.36 -11.26 8.61
N ASN A 36 -3.59 -11.46 7.53
CA ASN A 36 -2.28 -12.10 7.59
C ASN A 36 -1.15 -11.13 7.99
N VAL A 37 -1.46 -9.85 8.14
CA VAL A 37 -0.50 -8.79 8.52
C VAL A 37 -0.72 -8.43 9.98
N ALA A 38 0.29 -8.72 10.82
CA ALA A 38 0.24 -8.36 12.24
C ALA A 38 0.52 -6.87 12.50
N SER A 39 1.37 -6.23 11.69
CA SER A 39 1.71 -4.82 11.82
C SER A 39 2.26 -4.23 10.51
N ALA A 40 2.09 -2.92 10.34
CA ALA A 40 2.71 -2.16 9.27
C ALA A 40 3.91 -1.36 9.80
N ILE A 41 5.09 -1.56 9.21
CA ILE A 41 6.29 -0.79 9.53
C ILE A 41 6.26 0.50 8.71
N VAL A 42 6.14 1.65 9.38
CA VAL A 42 6.07 2.97 8.72
C VAL A 42 7.29 3.82 9.08
N GLY A 43 7.82 4.53 8.09
CA GLY A 43 8.89 5.50 8.31
C GLY A 43 8.35 6.87 8.71
N ALA A 44 9.00 7.52 9.67
CA ALA A 44 8.75 8.90 10.07
C ALA A 44 10.07 9.56 10.49
N SER A 45 10.47 10.62 9.79
CA SER A 45 11.63 11.44 10.13
C SER A 45 11.27 12.66 10.97
N ARG A 46 9.97 12.97 11.09
CA ARG A 46 9.43 14.04 11.94
C ARG A 46 8.19 13.57 12.72
N PRO A 47 7.93 14.10 13.93
CA PRO A 47 6.80 13.68 14.76
C PRO A 47 5.44 13.79 14.07
N GLU A 48 5.24 14.82 13.24
CA GLU A 48 3.94 15.05 12.56
C GLU A 48 3.59 13.92 11.60
N GLN A 49 4.59 13.21 11.06
CA GLN A 49 4.36 12.06 10.18
C GLN A 49 3.83 10.85 10.95
N VAL A 50 4.20 10.69 12.23
CA VAL A 50 3.61 9.64 13.08
C VAL A 50 2.13 9.94 13.29
N THR A 51 1.81 11.19 13.64
CA THR A 51 0.44 11.66 13.82
C THR A 51 -0.38 11.57 12.54
N ASP A 52 0.24 11.72 11.36
CA ASP A 52 -0.46 11.56 10.10
C ASP A 52 -0.66 10.08 9.70
N ASN A 53 0.36 9.25 9.87
CA ASN A 53 0.29 7.81 9.57
C ASN A 53 -0.74 7.09 10.44
N VAL A 54 -0.85 7.44 11.73
CA VAL A 54 -1.77 6.78 12.66
C VAL A 54 -3.25 6.98 12.29
N LYS A 55 -3.59 8.01 11.50
CA LYS A 55 -4.97 8.23 11.01
C LYS A 55 -5.47 7.10 10.12
N ALA A 56 -4.57 6.33 9.51
CA ALA A 56 -4.92 5.15 8.73
C ALA A 56 -5.24 3.91 9.58
N ALA A 57 -4.85 3.91 10.87
CA ALA A 57 -5.09 2.77 11.74
C ALA A 57 -6.59 2.60 12.02
N GLY A 58 -7.11 1.39 11.84
CA GLY A 58 -8.52 1.07 12.06
C GLY A 58 -9.46 1.49 10.93
N VAL A 59 -8.95 2.12 9.87
CA VAL A 59 -9.74 2.38 8.66
C VAL A 59 -9.99 1.06 7.94
N THR A 60 -11.24 0.81 7.58
CA THR A 60 -11.66 -0.34 6.77
C THR A 60 -12.01 0.15 5.38
N LEU A 61 -11.30 -0.35 4.36
CA LEU A 61 -11.63 -0.12 2.96
C LEU A 61 -12.75 -1.09 2.56
N ASP A 62 -13.81 -0.58 1.95
CA ASP A 62 -14.90 -1.41 1.47
C ASP A 62 -14.50 -2.18 0.19
N ALA A 63 -15.38 -3.08 -0.25
CA ALA A 63 -15.13 -3.90 -1.42
C ALA A 63 -14.95 -3.08 -2.70
N ASP A 64 -15.62 -1.93 -2.81
CA ASP A 64 -15.53 -1.05 -3.97
C ASP A 64 -14.17 -0.35 -4.04
N ALA A 65 -13.67 0.13 -2.89
CA ALA A 65 -12.33 0.70 -2.78
C ALA A 65 -11.25 -0.34 -3.11
N LEU A 66 -11.37 -1.57 -2.59
CA LEU A 66 -10.44 -2.66 -2.89
C LEU A 66 -10.43 -3.01 -4.39
N ALA A 67 -11.61 -3.13 -5.01
CA ALA A 67 -11.73 -3.37 -6.45
C ALA A 67 -11.13 -2.22 -7.28
N ALA A 68 -11.32 -0.97 -6.84
CA ALA A 68 -10.74 0.20 -7.49
C ALA A 68 -9.20 0.23 -7.39
N ILE A 69 -8.63 -0.20 -6.27
CA ILE A 69 -7.17 -0.35 -6.10
C ILE A 69 -6.63 -1.39 -7.09
N ASP A 70 -7.25 -2.57 -7.15
CA ASP A 70 -6.84 -3.62 -8.10
C ASP A 70 -6.94 -3.13 -9.55
N ALA A 71 -8.02 -2.44 -9.92
CA ALA A 71 -8.18 -1.88 -11.26
C ALA A 71 -7.12 -0.80 -11.59
N ALA A 72 -6.77 0.05 -10.62
CA ALA A 72 -5.76 1.08 -10.80
C ALA A 72 -4.36 0.51 -11.02
N LEU A 73 -4.01 -0.56 -10.30
CA LEU A 73 -2.72 -1.22 -10.36
C LEU A 73 -2.59 -2.20 -11.55
N GLY A 74 -3.68 -2.87 -11.93
CA GLY A 74 -3.70 -3.85 -13.02
C GLY A 74 -2.64 -4.94 -12.85
N GLU A 75 -1.83 -5.14 -13.89
CA GLU A 75 -0.76 -6.16 -13.96
C GLU A 75 0.60 -5.67 -13.45
N ILE A 76 0.68 -4.47 -12.87
CA ILE A 76 1.95 -3.94 -12.31
C ILE A 76 2.47 -4.79 -11.12
N PRO A 77 1.62 -5.25 -10.18
CA PRO A 77 2.09 -6.09 -9.08
C PRO A 77 2.50 -7.49 -9.57
N GLU A 78 3.64 -7.98 -9.09
CA GLU A 78 4.02 -9.38 -9.26
C GLU A 78 3.13 -10.26 -8.37
N ARG A 79 2.45 -11.23 -8.98
CA ARG A 79 1.49 -12.13 -8.30
C ARG A 79 1.97 -13.58 -8.30
N ASP A 80 3.04 -13.91 -9.04
CA ASP A 80 3.64 -15.25 -9.01
C ASP A 80 4.46 -15.45 -7.74
N ALA A 81 3.90 -16.23 -6.80
CA ALA A 81 4.57 -16.57 -5.55
C ALA A 81 5.91 -17.31 -5.74
N SER A 82 6.14 -17.96 -6.89
CA SER A 82 7.43 -18.62 -7.21
C SER A 82 8.58 -17.62 -7.37
N ARG A 83 8.28 -16.32 -7.50
CA ARG A 83 9.26 -15.24 -7.58
C ARG A 83 9.80 -14.82 -6.22
N THR A 84 9.13 -15.18 -5.12
CA THR A 84 9.60 -14.94 -3.75
C THR A 84 10.67 -15.97 -3.36
N VAL A 85 11.84 -15.89 -3.99
CA VAL A 85 12.98 -16.78 -3.71
C VAL A 85 13.96 -16.11 -2.76
N SER A 86 14.26 -16.79 -1.65
CA SER A 86 15.35 -16.38 -0.76
C SER A 86 16.68 -16.81 -1.37
N PRO A 87 17.73 -15.96 -1.34
CA PRO A 87 19.06 -16.37 -1.77
C PRO A 87 19.57 -17.51 -0.88
N GLU A 88 20.25 -18.50 -1.47
CA GLU A 88 20.76 -19.68 -0.75
C GLU A 88 21.77 -19.30 0.35
N ARG A 89 22.46 -18.17 0.20
CA ARG A 89 23.41 -17.62 1.18
C ARG A 89 23.23 -16.12 1.28
N ARG A 90 23.49 -15.58 2.47
CA ARG A 90 23.57 -14.13 2.70
C ARG A 90 24.76 -13.57 1.89
N PRO A 91 24.58 -12.51 1.09
CA PRO A 91 25.70 -11.84 0.43
C PRO A 91 26.68 -11.30 1.47
N ALA A 92 27.98 -11.43 1.18
CA ALA A 92 29.08 -10.92 2.02
C ALA A 92 29.16 -9.39 1.97
#